data_AF-A0AAD5ILQ2-F1
#
_entry.id   AF-A0AAD5ILQ2-F1
#
_cell.length_a   1.000
_cell.length_b   1.000
_cell.length_c   1.000
_cell.angle_alpha   90.00
_cell.angle_beta   90.00
_cell.angle_gamma   90.00
#
_symmetry.space_group_name_H-M   'P 1'
#
loop_
_entity.id
_entity.type
_entity.pdbx_description
1 polymer ?
#
loop_
_entity_poly.entity_id
_entity_poly.type
_entity_poly.pdbx_seq_one_letter_code
_entity_poly.pdbx_strand_id
1 'polypeptide(L)'
;MGHRKVREKENPSWLNPAPAETSWARFLVDWIQLLPRSTSWQELQLIKDRLSFGLLCFISGDTLDLIVWLKKMVETDEAMNNSVYSNGLIHNSNGLLEEKLDEHRRLMGKADGDPLRIVGIGAGAWGSVFTAMLQDSYGHLRDKVLIRIWRRPGRSVDRVTAEHLFEVINSREEVLRRLIRRCAYLKYVEARLGDRTLLADEILKDGFCLNMIDTPLCPLKVVTNLQEAVWDADIVINGLPSTETREVFEEISRYWKERITVPVIISLAKGVEAELEPVPRVITPTQMINRATGVPVENILYLGGPNIASEIYNREYANARICGAEKWRKPLAKFLRQPHFIVWDNGDLVTHEVMGGLKNVYAIGAGMVAALTNESATSKSVYFAHCTSEMIFITHLIAEEPERLAGPLLADTYVTLLKGRNAWYGQELAKGKLTLDLGDSIKGKGMIQGVSAVKAFYELLSESCLSVLHPEENKPVAPVELCPILKMLYKILIKREFPPQAILQALRDETMNDPRDRIAIAQTHVFYRPSLLGQQP
;
A
#
# COMPACT_ATOMS: atom_id res chain seq x y z
N MET A 1 82.32 -20.61 17.13
CA MET A 1 82.20 -21.52 15.97
C MET A 1 80.97 -22.38 16.18
N GLY A 2 80.06 -22.34 15.22
CA GLY A 2 78.71 -22.90 15.33
C GLY A 2 78.66 -24.43 15.26
N HIS A 3 77.63 -24.98 15.88
CA HIS A 3 76.78 -26.07 15.39
C HIS A 3 75.71 -26.35 16.46
N ARG A 4 74.44 -26.12 16.15
CA ARG A 4 73.32 -26.71 16.91
C ARG A 4 72.24 -27.24 15.96
N LYS A 5 72.12 -28.55 16.05
CA LYS A 5 71.10 -29.52 15.60
C LYS A 5 69.79 -28.95 15.02
N VAL A 6 69.52 -29.37 13.80
CA VAL A 6 68.20 -29.45 13.16
C VAL A 6 67.48 -30.70 13.69
N ARG A 7 66.21 -30.57 14.09
CA ARG A 7 65.27 -31.68 14.21
C ARG A 7 63.93 -31.30 13.56
N GLU A 8 63.51 -32.22 12.71
CA GLU A 8 62.22 -32.51 12.08
C GLU A 8 60.97 -31.74 12.55
N LYS A 9 60.24 -31.21 11.56
CA LYS A 9 58.77 -31.13 11.58
C LYS A 9 58.22 -31.44 10.20
N GLU A 10 57.29 -32.39 10.18
CA GLU A 10 56.50 -32.85 9.04
C GLU A 10 55.50 -31.77 8.58
N ASN A 11 55.28 -31.73 7.26
CA ASN A 11 54.12 -31.12 6.57
C ASN A 11 52.93 -32.13 6.62
N PRO A 12 51.64 -31.76 6.42
CA PRO A 12 51.19 -30.77 5.43
C PRO A 12 49.95 -29.92 5.82
N SER A 13 49.69 -28.83 5.09
CA SER A 13 48.34 -28.47 4.56
C SER A 13 48.34 -27.10 3.88
N TRP A 14 47.91 -27.08 2.62
CA TRP A 14 47.41 -25.90 1.92
C TRP A 14 45.88 -25.92 1.96
N LEU A 15 45.28 -24.72 1.87
CA LEU A 15 43.86 -24.37 1.63
C LEU A 15 42.94 -24.29 2.86
N ASN A 16 42.72 -23.06 3.33
CA ASN A 16 41.44 -22.65 3.91
C ASN A 16 41.21 -21.13 3.71
N PRO A 17 40.15 -20.67 3.01
CA PRO A 17 39.75 -19.27 3.00
C PRO A 17 38.94 -18.95 4.26
N ALA A 18 39.32 -17.89 4.99
CA ALA A 18 38.60 -17.38 6.14
C ALA A 18 37.31 -16.63 5.72
N PRO A 19 36.24 -16.62 6.56
CA PRO A 19 34.92 -16.15 6.18
C PRO A 19 34.77 -14.63 6.08
N ALA A 20 33.89 -14.20 5.18
CA ALA A 20 33.53 -12.82 4.84
C ALA A 20 32.91 -11.98 5.98
N GLU A 21 32.75 -12.53 7.18
CA GLU A 21 32.18 -11.85 8.35
C GLU A 21 33.13 -10.81 8.98
N THR A 22 34.42 -10.81 8.60
CA THR A 22 35.42 -9.89 9.17
C THR A 22 35.49 -8.52 8.46
N SER A 23 34.85 -8.36 7.30
CA SER A 23 34.87 -7.10 6.53
C SER A 23 33.88 -6.05 7.08
N TRP A 24 32.66 -6.47 7.40
CA TRP A 24 31.61 -5.56 7.88
C TRP A 24 31.88 -5.02 9.29
N ALA A 25 32.38 -5.87 10.18
CA ALA A 25 32.73 -5.47 11.54
C ALA A 25 33.87 -4.45 11.56
N ARG A 26 34.86 -4.58 10.65
CA ARG A 26 35.93 -3.58 10.48
C ARG A 26 35.41 -2.27 9.90
N PHE A 27 34.55 -2.33 8.88
CA PHE A 27 33.94 -1.13 8.29
C PHE A 27 33.12 -0.33 9.31
N LEU A 28 32.35 -1.01 10.17
CA LEU A 28 31.58 -0.37 11.25
C LEU A 28 32.47 0.28 12.30
N VAL A 29 33.57 -0.37 12.70
CA VAL A 29 34.53 0.18 13.67
C VAL A 29 35.26 1.39 13.10
N ASP A 30 35.69 1.34 11.85
CA ASP A 30 36.39 2.45 11.19
C ASP A 30 35.44 3.64 10.92
N TRP A 31 34.17 3.36 10.58
CA TRP A 31 33.16 4.41 10.37
C TRP A 31 32.74 5.11 11.67
N ILE A 32 32.61 4.37 12.78
CA ILE A 32 32.34 4.95 14.10
C ILE A 32 33.47 5.90 14.53
N GLN A 33 34.72 5.62 14.14
CA GLN A 33 35.86 6.51 14.43
C GLN A 33 35.89 7.80 13.61
N LEU A 34 35.09 7.88 12.52
CA LEU A 34 34.96 9.07 11.68
C LEU A 34 33.83 10.03 12.15
N LEU A 35 33.02 9.63 13.13
CA LEU A 35 31.98 10.48 13.67
C LEU A 35 32.58 11.60 14.57
N PRO A 36 32.14 12.87 14.42
CA PRO A 36 32.57 13.94 15.30
C PRO A 36 32.25 13.61 16.77
N ARG A 37 33.15 13.97 17.70
CA ARG A 37 32.95 13.73 19.15
C ARG A 37 31.73 14.45 19.76
N SER A 38 31.05 15.30 18.98
CA SER A 38 29.82 16.01 19.36
C SER A 38 28.52 15.32 18.90
N THR A 39 28.58 14.11 18.33
CA THR A 39 27.39 13.41 17.83
C THR A 39 26.44 13.06 18.99
N SER A 40 25.20 13.52 18.91
CA SER A 40 24.19 13.37 19.95
C SER A 40 23.60 11.95 19.99
N TRP A 41 23.05 11.56 21.14
CA TRP A 41 22.38 10.25 21.31
C TRP A 41 21.16 10.07 20.38
N GLN A 42 20.50 11.15 19.97
CA GLN A 42 19.38 11.10 19.03
C GLN A 42 19.84 10.81 17.59
N GLU A 43 21.00 11.32 17.18
CA GLU A 43 21.59 11.04 15.87
C GLU A 43 22.08 9.59 15.76
N LEU A 44 22.65 9.04 16.83
CA LEU A 44 23.04 7.63 16.92
C LEU A 44 21.83 6.68 16.84
N GLN A 45 20.68 7.08 17.38
CA GLN A 45 19.43 6.32 17.29
C GLN A 45 18.89 6.32 15.85
N LEU A 46 18.93 7.47 15.17
CA LEU A 46 18.52 7.60 13.77
C LEU A 46 19.40 6.75 12.83
N ILE A 47 20.69 6.63 13.15
CA ILE A 47 21.66 5.79 12.42
C ILE A 47 21.35 4.30 12.62
N LYS A 48 21.01 3.88 13.84
CA LYS A 48 20.61 2.50 14.15
C LYS A 48 19.36 2.08 13.36
N ASP A 49 18.39 2.97 13.24
CA ASP A 49 17.15 2.70 12.50
C ASP A 49 17.41 2.64 10.98
N ARG A 50 18.36 3.43 10.46
CA ARG A 50 18.77 3.43 9.03
C ARG A 50 19.65 2.24 8.62
N LEU A 51 20.41 1.65 9.55
CA LEU A 51 21.18 0.42 9.29
C LEU A 51 20.28 -0.80 8.99
N SER A 52 19.06 -0.80 9.52
CA SER A 52 18.02 -1.81 9.22
C SER A 52 17.63 -1.83 7.73
N PHE A 53 17.77 -0.69 7.04
CA PHE A 53 17.47 -0.55 5.61
C PHE A 53 18.62 -1.04 4.72
N GLY A 54 19.87 -0.95 5.20
CA GLY A 54 21.06 -1.47 4.50
C GLY A 54 21.05 -2.99 4.35
N LEU A 55 20.43 -3.71 5.29
CA LEU A 55 20.27 -5.17 5.22
C LEU A 55 19.32 -5.59 4.07
N LEU A 56 18.35 -4.75 3.69
CA LEU A 56 17.45 -4.98 2.55
C LEU A 56 18.15 -4.83 1.20
N CYS A 57 19.13 -3.92 1.09
CA CYS A 57 19.91 -3.73 -0.14
C CYS A 57 20.96 -4.85 -0.36
N PHE A 58 21.37 -5.56 0.69
CA PHE A 58 22.32 -6.67 0.56
C PHE A 58 21.67 -7.92 -0.07
N ILE A 59 20.34 -8.03 0.00
CA ILE A 59 19.57 -9.15 -0.58
C ILE A 59 19.48 -9.04 -2.12
N SER A 60 19.71 -7.86 -2.71
CA SER A 60 19.59 -7.64 -4.16
C SER A 60 20.91 -7.69 -4.94
N GLY A 61 22.04 -8.02 -4.31
CA GLY A 61 23.28 -8.37 -5.04
C GLY A 61 24.09 -7.24 -5.68
N ASP A 62 23.62 -6.00 -5.74
CA ASP A 62 24.33 -4.89 -6.40
C ASP A 62 24.89 -3.86 -5.41
N THR A 63 26.14 -4.05 -4.98
CA THR A 63 26.86 -3.15 -4.05
C THR A 63 27.40 -1.87 -4.72
N LEU A 64 27.47 -1.82 -6.05
CA LEU A 64 28.05 -0.67 -6.78
C LEU A 64 27.10 0.55 -6.82
N ASP A 65 25.79 0.33 -6.97
CA ASP A 65 24.80 1.40 -7.09
C ASP A 65 24.55 2.13 -5.77
N LEU A 66 24.70 1.43 -4.64
CA LEU A 66 24.55 2.01 -3.30
C LEU A 66 25.64 3.07 -3.03
N ILE A 67 26.87 2.83 -3.48
CA ILE A 67 28.01 3.74 -3.28
C ILE A 67 27.87 4.99 -4.16
N VAL A 68 27.40 4.82 -5.40
CA VAL A 68 27.13 5.94 -6.32
C VAL A 68 25.98 6.80 -5.81
N TRP A 69 24.94 6.17 -5.27
CA TRP A 69 23.79 6.86 -4.68
C TRP A 69 24.18 7.64 -3.40
N LEU A 70 24.95 7.03 -2.50
CA LEU A 70 25.42 7.67 -1.27
C LEU A 70 26.36 8.86 -1.55
N LYS A 71 27.24 8.76 -2.56
CA LYS A 71 28.11 9.88 -2.95
C LYS A 71 27.32 11.08 -3.48
N LYS A 72 26.28 10.84 -4.30
CA LYS A 72 25.42 11.92 -4.83
C LYS A 72 24.64 12.66 -3.76
N MET A 73 24.24 11.99 -2.67
CA MET A 73 23.52 12.64 -1.56
C MET A 73 24.41 13.57 -0.74
N VAL A 74 25.66 13.16 -0.46
CA VAL A 74 26.59 13.97 0.34
C VAL A 74 27.02 15.23 -0.42
N GLU A 75 27.19 15.15 -1.74
CA GLU A 75 27.55 16.31 -2.57
C GLU A 75 26.43 17.36 -2.68
N THR A 76 25.16 16.99 -2.47
CA THR A 76 24.03 17.94 -2.49
C THR A 76 23.84 18.76 -1.21
N ASP A 77 24.40 18.33 -0.07
CA ASP A 77 24.21 18.99 1.23
C ASP A 77 25.11 20.23 1.40
N GLU A 78 26.29 20.27 0.76
CA GLU A 78 27.18 21.45 0.83
C GLU A 78 26.67 22.64 0.00
N ALA A 79 25.81 22.40 -0.99
CA ALA A 79 25.25 23.48 -1.84
C ALA A 79 23.99 24.14 -1.26
N MET A 80 23.29 23.50 -0.32
CA MET A 80 22.00 23.99 0.21
C MET A 80 22.09 24.89 1.45
N ASN A 81 23.28 25.01 2.07
CA ASN A 81 23.42 25.75 3.33
C ASN A 81 23.56 27.28 3.20
N ASN A 82 23.47 27.86 2.00
CA ASN A 82 23.72 29.30 1.77
C ASN A 82 22.55 30.11 1.19
N SER A 83 21.29 29.69 1.34
CA SER A 83 20.17 30.63 1.13
C SER A 83 18.92 30.29 1.93
N VAL A 84 18.73 30.94 3.07
CA VAL A 84 17.45 31.01 3.77
C VAL A 84 17.09 32.47 4.05
N TYR A 85 15.78 32.76 3.90
CA TYR A 85 15.03 34.02 4.10
C TYR A 85 15.08 34.97 2.87
N SER A 86 13.98 35.33 2.18
CA SER A 86 12.63 35.70 2.64
C SER A 86 11.62 35.74 1.47
N ASN A 87 10.32 35.49 1.73
CA ASN A 87 9.11 35.85 0.96
C ASN A 87 8.95 35.53 -0.56
N GLY A 88 9.96 35.06 -1.28
CA GLY A 88 9.87 34.75 -2.73
C GLY A 88 9.38 33.34 -3.09
N LEU A 89 9.44 32.38 -2.15
CA LEU A 89 9.17 30.95 -2.44
C LEU A 89 7.67 30.61 -2.54
N ILE A 90 6.79 31.31 -1.81
CA ILE A 90 5.34 31.03 -1.79
C ILE A 90 4.69 31.40 -3.13
N HIS A 91 5.15 32.48 -3.77
CA HIS A 91 4.65 32.89 -5.08
C HIS A 91 5.08 31.92 -6.19
N ASN A 92 6.29 31.37 -6.08
CA ASN A 92 6.86 30.44 -7.06
C ASN A 92 6.24 29.03 -6.94
N SER A 93 5.89 28.58 -5.72
CA SER A 93 5.19 27.31 -5.52
C SER A 93 3.74 27.35 -6.02
N ASN A 94 3.05 28.49 -5.82
CA ASN A 94 1.67 28.65 -6.29
C ASN A 94 1.60 28.71 -7.81
N GLY A 95 2.53 29.42 -8.46
CA GLY A 95 2.63 29.43 -9.93
C GLY A 95 2.85 28.02 -10.51
N LEU A 96 3.71 27.22 -9.88
CA LEU A 96 3.94 25.83 -10.30
C LEU A 96 2.71 24.93 -10.12
N LEU A 97 1.95 25.08 -9.02
CA LEU A 97 0.72 24.31 -8.80
C LEU A 97 -0.38 24.68 -9.80
N GLU A 98 -0.52 25.97 -10.08
CA GLU A 98 -1.46 26.50 -11.07
C GLU A 98 -1.11 26.00 -12.49
N GLU A 99 0.17 26.01 -12.85
CA GLU A 99 0.66 25.47 -14.13
C GLU A 99 0.34 23.98 -14.28
N LYS A 100 0.58 23.17 -13.25
CA LYS A 100 0.21 21.75 -13.23
C LYS A 100 -1.28 21.54 -13.46
N LEU A 101 -2.11 22.37 -12.83
CA LEU A 101 -3.57 22.29 -12.95
C LEU A 101 -4.01 22.68 -14.36
N ASP A 102 -3.46 23.75 -14.93
CA ASP A 102 -3.78 24.20 -16.28
C ASP A 102 -3.30 23.21 -17.35
N GLU A 103 -2.17 22.53 -17.14
CA GLU A 103 -1.72 21.41 -17.99
C GLU A 103 -2.79 20.30 -18.03
N HIS A 104 -3.36 19.94 -16.88
CA HIS A 104 -4.41 18.90 -16.80
C HIS A 104 -5.73 19.36 -17.40
N ARG A 105 -6.12 20.62 -17.20
CA ARG A 105 -7.30 21.21 -17.84
C ARG A 105 -7.18 21.16 -19.36
N ARG A 106 -6.02 21.54 -19.92
CA ARG A 106 -5.74 21.44 -21.36
C ARG A 106 -5.78 19.99 -21.86
N LEU A 107 -5.17 19.06 -21.12
CA LEU A 107 -5.17 17.63 -21.48
C LEU A 107 -6.59 17.05 -21.55
N MET A 108 -7.50 17.56 -20.70
CA MET A 108 -8.91 17.17 -20.66
C MET A 108 -9.80 17.99 -21.62
N GLY A 109 -9.22 18.86 -22.45
CA GLY A 109 -9.95 19.69 -23.41
C GLY A 109 -10.85 20.75 -22.77
N LYS A 110 -10.56 21.19 -21.54
CA LYS A 110 -11.35 22.19 -20.82
C LYS A 110 -11.14 23.58 -21.42
N ALA A 111 -12.23 24.30 -21.64
CA ALA A 111 -12.18 25.69 -22.06
C ALA A 111 -11.70 26.61 -20.93
N ASP A 112 -11.23 27.81 -21.29
CA ASP A 112 -10.90 28.84 -20.30
C ASP A 112 -12.13 29.17 -19.44
N GLY A 113 -11.91 29.27 -18.12
CA GLY A 113 -12.97 29.42 -17.13
C GLY A 113 -13.77 28.16 -16.78
N ASP A 114 -13.64 27.03 -17.51
CA ASP A 114 -14.27 25.77 -17.11
C ASP A 114 -13.38 25.02 -16.09
N PRO A 115 -13.84 24.80 -14.84
CA PRO A 115 -13.01 24.18 -13.82
C PRO A 115 -12.85 22.67 -14.05
N LEU A 116 -11.69 22.14 -13.65
CA LEU A 116 -11.48 20.71 -13.50
C LEU A 116 -12.29 20.19 -12.32
N ARG A 117 -13.14 19.17 -12.54
CA ARG A 117 -14.01 18.60 -11.52
C ARG A 117 -13.47 17.25 -11.07
N ILE A 118 -13.10 17.16 -9.81
CA ILE A 118 -12.56 15.95 -9.20
C ILE A 118 -13.54 15.45 -8.13
N VAL A 119 -13.89 14.17 -8.20
CA VAL A 119 -14.71 13.51 -7.17
C VAL A 119 -13.97 12.33 -6.55
N GLY A 120 -13.93 12.28 -5.22
CA GLY A 120 -13.60 11.07 -4.48
C GLY A 120 -14.83 10.20 -4.23
N ILE A 121 -14.82 8.93 -4.64
CA ILE A 121 -15.88 7.96 -4.37
C ILE A 121 -15.42 7.05 -3.25
N GLY A 122 -16.06 7.18 -2.08
CA GLY A 122 -15.72 6.42 -0.89
C GLY A 122 -14.98 7.26 0.15
N ALA A 123 -15.64 7.50 1.29
CA ALA A 123 -15.07 8.22 2.43
C ALA A 123 -14.41 7.28 3.46
N GLY A 124 -13.68 6.27 2.96
CA GLY A 124 -12.77 5.49 3.80
C GLY A 124 -11.55 6.32 4.22
N ALA A 125 -10.59 5.70 4.93
CA ALA A 125 -9.33 6.35 5.29
C ALA A 125 -8.61 6.89 4.03
N TRP A 126 -8.39 6.03 3.04
CA TRP A 126 -7.71 6.36 1.79
C TRP A 126 -8.45 7.39 0.93
N GLY A 127 -9.72 7.15 0.61
CA GLY A 127 -10.49 8.09 -0.22
C GLY A 127 -10.62 9.48 0.42
N SER A 128 -10.77 9.56 1.75
CA SER A 128 -10.82 10.83 2.46
C SER A 128 -9.48 11.55 2.46
N VAL A 129 -8.38 10.86 2.77
CA VAL A 129 -7.03 11.47 2.77
C VAL A 129 -6.65 11.92 1.38
N PHE A 130 -6.83 11.09 0.36
CA PHE A 130 -6.45 11.44 -1.01
C PHE A 130 -7.25 12.65 -1.51
N THR A 131 -8.55 12.70 -1.22
CA THR A 131 -9.37 13.87 -1.57
C THR A 131 -8.96 15.12 -0.76
N ALA A 132 -8.64 14.96 0.52
CA ALA A 132 -8.16 16.05 1.38
C ALA A 132 -6.81 16.59 0.92
N MET A 133 -5.89 15.74 0.48
CA MET A 133 -4.60 16.16 -0.08
C MET A 133 -4.77 17.02 -1.34
N LEU A 134 -5.69 16.63 -2.24
CA LEU A 134 -6.03 17.43 -3.41
C LEU A 134 -6.71 18.75 -3.02
N GLN A 135 -7.62 18.70 -2.05
CA GLN A 135 -8.31 19.87 -1.52
C GLN A 135 -7.33 20.87 -0.87
N ASP A 136 -6.34 20.39 -0.12
CA ASP A 136 -5.32 21.22 0.50
C ASP A 136 -4.37 21.84 -0.54
N SER A 137 -4.02 21.07 -1.57
CA SER A 137 -3.08 21.53 -2.61
C SER A 137 -3.72 22.53 -3.55
N TYR A 138 -4.94 22.27 -4.01
CA TYR A 138 -5.53 23.00 -5.14
C TYR A 138 -6.84 23.70 -4.79
N GLY A 139 -7.46 23.40 -3.66
CA GLY A 139 -8.81 23.89 -3.33
C GLY A 139 -8.93 25.39 -3.06
N HIS A 140 -7.83 26.12 -3.06
CA HIS A 140 -7.81 27.59 -3.05
C HIS A 140 -8.06 28.18 -4.45
N LEU A 141 -7.80 27.44 -5.53
CA LEU A 141 -8.01 27.82 -6.94
C LEU A 141 -9.43 27.45 -7.41
N ARG A 142 -10.46 27.96 -6.73
CA ARG A 142 -11.86 27.51 -6.88
C ARG A 142 -12.48 27.75 -8.25
N ASP A 143 -11.94 28.72 -8.99
CA ASP A 143 -12.28 29.04 -10.37
C ASP A 143 -11.70 28.03 -11.38
N LYS A 144 -10.61 27.34 -11.00
CA LYS A 144 -9.92 26.36 -11.86
C LYS A 144 -10.19 24.91 -11.47
N VAL A 145 -10.51 24.63 -10.21
CA VAL A 145 -10.79 23.26 -9.74
C VAL A 145 -11.93 23.21 -8.72
N LEU A 146 -12.76 22.18 -8.85
CA LEU A 146 -13.81 21.85 -7.91
C LEU A 146 -13.60 20.42 -7.41
N ILE A 147 -13.40 20.26 -6.11
CA ILE A 147 -13.14 18.96 -5.49
C ILE A 147 -14.30 18.64 -4.55
N ARG A 148 -14.84 17.43 -4.69
CA ARG A 148 -15.91 16.91 -3.82
C ARG A 148 -15.65 15.46 -3.46
N ILE A 149 -16.26 15.00 -2.37
CA ILE A 149 -16.22 13.60 -1.95
C ILE A 149 -17.63 13.07 -1.78
N TRP A 150 -17.88 11.89 -2.33
CA TRP A 150 -19.09 11.15 -2.11
C TRP A 150 -18.96 10.16 -0.96
N ARG A 151 -20.02 10.08 -0.17
CA ARG A 151 -20.26 8.94 0.71
C ARG A 151 -21.75 8.62 0.83
N ARG A 152 -22.03 7.35 1.15
CA ARG A 152 -23.38 6.93 1.54
C ARG A 152 -23.81 7.71 2.80
N PRO A 153 -25.05 8.25 2.83
CA PRO A 153 -25.58 8.95 4.00
C PRO A 153 -25.95 7.96 5.13
N GLY A 154 -26.24 8.49 6.32
CA GLY A 154 -26.95 7.75 7.37
C GLY A 154 -26.09 6.85 8.26
N ARG A 155 -24.78 6.75 8.03
CA ARG A 155 -23.88 6.04 8.96
C ARG A 155 -23.68 6.87 10.23
N SER A 156 -24.30 6.45 11.33
CA SER A 156 -24.17 7.04 12.66
C SER A 156 -22.76 6.88 13.24
N VAL A 157 -22.34 7.86 14.01
CA VAL A 157 -21.17 7.80 14.89
C VAL A 157 -21.65 7.31 16.25
N ASP A 158 -21.06 6.22 16.76
CA ASP A 158 -21.40 5.72 18.10
C ASP A 158 -20.90 6.68 19.19
N ARG A 159 -21.48 6.56 20.39
CA ARG A 159 -21.20 7.43 21.52
C ARG A 159 -19.72 7.44 21.93
N VAL A 160 -19.07 6.27 21.96
CA VAL A 160 -17.65 6.16 22.32
C VAL A 160 -16.80 6.94 21.33
N THR A 161 -17.10 6.79 20.04
CA THR A 161 -16.41 7.54 18.98
C THR A 161 -16.71 9.03 19.05
N ALA A 162 -17.93 9.45 19.41
CA ALA A 162 -18.29 10.86 19.58
C ALA A 162 -17.57 11.51 20.78
N GLU A 163 -17.48 10.79 21.91
CA GLU A 163 -16.73 11.20 23.09
C GLU A 163 -15.23 11.38 22.76
N HIS A 164 -14.64 10.40 22.06
CA HIS A 164 -13.25 10.47 21.60
C HIS A 164 -13.03 11.62 20.61
N LEU A 165 -13.94 11.83 19.67
CA LEU A 165 -13.86 12.92 18.71
C LEU A 165 -13.89 14.28 19.40
N PHE A 166 -14.69 14.43 20.46
CA PHE A 166 -14.68 15.63 21.28
C PHE A 166 -13.30 15.88 21.92
N GLU A 167 -12.64 14.85 22.43
CA GLU A 167 -11.28 14.97 22.98
C GLU A 167 -10.24 15.35 21.92
N VAL A 168 -10.33 14.76 20.72
CA VAL A 168 -9.48 15.13 19.58
C VAL A 168 -9.69 16.60 19.19
N ILE A 169 -10.93 17.09 19.20
CA ILE A 169 -11.23 18.49 18.88
C ILE A 169 -10.60 19.43 19.90
N ASN A 170 -10.77 19.15 21.20
CA ASN A 170 -10.30 20.03 22.26
C ASN A 170 -8.78 19.97 22.47
N SER A 171 -8.11 18.89 22.06
CA SER A 171 -6.65 18.79 22.07
C SER A 171 -5.97 19.56 20.93
N ARG A 172 -6.72 20.08 19.95
CA ARG A 172 -6.18 20.75 18.76
C ARG A 172 -6.78 22.15 18.60
N GLU A 173 -6.06 23.17 19.05
CA GLU A 173 -6.52 24.56 19.09
C GLU A 173 -7.04 25.07 17.74
N GLU A 174 -6.34 24.81 16.64
CA GLU A 174 -6.74 25.25 15.30
C GLU A 174 -8.04 24.58 14.83
N VAL A 175 -8.27 23.31 15.19
CA VAL A 175 -9.51 22.60 14.89
C VAL A 175 -10.67 23.17 15.69
N LEU A 176 -10.48 23.36 17.01
CA LEU A 176 -11.46 23.97 17.90
C LEU A 176 -11.88 25.36 17.40
N ARG A 177 -10.92 26.24 17.14
CA ARG A 177 -11.16 27.60 16.62
C ARG A 177 -11.95 27.57 15.31
N ARG A 178 -11.59 26.67 14.38
CA ARG A 178 -12.29 26.50 13.10
C ARG A 178 -13.75 26.08 13.29
N LEU A 179 -14.03 25.14 14.19
CA LEU A 179 -15.39 24.68 14.46
C LEU A 179 -16.25 25.74 15.16
N ILE A 180 -15.68 26.50 16.10
CA ILE A 180 -16.37 27.62 16.75
C ILE A 180 -16.76 28.68 15.72
N ARG A 181 -15.82 29.10 14.86
CA ARG A 181 -16.07 30.10 13.80
C ARG A 181 -17.15 29.68 12.80
N ARG A 182 -17.35 28.37 12.59
CA ARG A 182 -18.38 27.82 11.72
C ARG A 182 -19.68 27.46 12.44
N CYS A 183 -19.82 27.82 13.72
CA CYS A 183 -20.96 27.43 14.57
C CYS A 183 -21.20 25.91 14.61
N ALA A 184 -20.13 25.13 14.43
CA ALA A 184 -20.17 23.67 14.32
C ALA A 184 -19.69 22.97 15.60
N TYR A 185 -19.21 23.70 16.62
CA TYR A 185 -18.71 23.08 17.85
C TYR A 185 -19.83 22.50 18.73
N LEU A 186 -20.99 23.20 18.83
CA LEU A 186 -22.10 22.82 19.71
C LEU A 186 -22.61 21.39 19.46
N LYS A 187 -22.72 20.98 18.19
CA LYS A 187 -23.17 19.61 17.85
C LYS A 187 -22.25 18.51 18.40
N TYR A 188 -20.97 18.78 18.60
CA TYR A 188 -20.04 17.81 19.19
C TYR A 188 -20.19 17.75 20.71
N VAL A 189 -20.57 18.86 21.36
CA VAL A 189 -20.94 18.89 22.78
C VAL A 189 -22.22 18.07 22.99
N GLU A 190 -23.27 18.35 22.21
CA GLU A 190 -24.56 17.62 22.26
C GLU A 190 -24.35 16.12 22.02
N ALA A 191 -23.49 15.77 21.05
CA ALA A 191 -23.21 14.38 20.75
C ALA A 191 -22.45 13.63 21.85
N ARG A 192 -21.51 14.31 22.52
CA ARG A 192 -20.83 13.77 23.71
C ARG A 192 -21.81 13.54 24.86
N LEU A 193 -22.77 14.45 25.06
CA LEU A 193 -23.80 14.32 26.11
C LEU A 193 -24.85 13.26 25.79
N GLY A 194 -24.96 12.85 24.52
CA GLY A 194 -25.95 11.90 24.04
C GLY A 194 -27.26 12.54 23.57
N ASP A 195 -27.32 13.88 23.54
CA ASP A 195 -28.48 14.66 23.11
C ASP A 195 -28.62 14.69 21.57
N ARG A 196 -27.55 14.34 20.86
CA ARG A 196 -27.51 14.28 19.39
C ARG A 196 -26.75 13.07 18.88
N THR A 197 -27.26 12.43 17.82
CA THR A 197 -26.48 11.47 17.04
C THR A 197 -25.75 12.20 15.91
N LEU A 198 -24.41 12.08 15.86
CA LEU A 198 -23.64 12.57 14.70
C LEU A 198 -23.76 11.58 13.54
N LEU A 199 -23.88 12.11 12.33
CA LEU A 199 -23.71 11.33 11.11
C LEU A 199 -22.31 11.52 10.58
N ALA A 200 -21.73 10.44 10.07
CA ALA A 200 -20.34 10.51 9.66
C ALA A 200 -20.13 11.41 8.40
N ASP A 201 -21.18 11.80 7.67
CA ASP A 201 -21.11 12.77 6.55
C ASP A 201 -21.08 14.19 7.06
N GLU A 202 -21.74 14.45 8.20
CA GLU A 202 -21.63 15.73 8.89
C GLU A 202 -20.20 15.94 9.37
N ILE A 203 -19.61 14.97 10.09
CA ILE A 203 -18.25 15.12 10.61
C ILE A 203 -17.22 15.21 9.47
N LEU A 204 -17.47 14.57 8.32
CA LEU A 204 -16.58 14.67 7.16
C LEU A 204 -16.59 16.07 6.52
N LYS A 205 -17.74 16.76 6.49
CA LYS A 205 -17.82 18.18 6.09
C LYS A 205 -16.98 19.06 7.00
N ASP A 206 -16.87 18.67 8.26
CA ASP A 206 -16.05 19.35 9.27
C ASP A 206 -14.59 18.89 9.27
N GLY A 207 -14.19 17.97 8.39
CA GLY A 207 -12.81 17.50 8.28
C GLY A 207 -12.49 16.36 9.25
N PHE A 208 -13.41 15.43 9.48
CA PHE A 208 -13.13 14.21 10.23
C PHE A 208 -13.54 12.96 9.44
N CYS A 209 -12.67 11.97 9.42
CA CYS A 209 -12.96 10.67 8.83
C CYS A 209 -13.20 9.65 9.94
N LEU A 210 -14.31 8.93 9.88
CA LEU A 210 -14.68 7.94 10.91
C LEU A 210 -13.62 6.84 11.09
N ASN A 211 -12.89 6.51 10.03
CA ASN A 211 -11.83 5.50 10.07
C ASN A 211 -10.47 6.07 10.51
N MET A 212 -10.38 7.38 10.77
CA MET A 212 -9.17 8.11 11.13
C MET A 212 -9.50 9.28 12.08
N ILE A 213 -10.26 9.02 13.14
CA ILE A 213 -10.73 10.05 14.07
C ILE A 213 -9.60 10.86 14.71
N ASP A 214 -8.44 10.23 14.93
CA ASP A 214 -7.24 10.86 15.50
C ASP A 214 -6.52 11.83 14.55
N THR A 215 -6.89 11.83 13.27
CA THR A 215 -6.23 12.60 12.21
C THR A 215 -7.24 13.54 11.57
N PRO A 216 -7.48 14.74 12.15
CA PRO A 216 -8.37 15.74 11.57
C PRO A 216 -7.86 16.19 10.20
N LEU A 217 -8.75 16.09 9.22
CA LEU A 217 -8.55 16.50 7.85
C LEU A 217 -8.94 17.97 7.65
N CYS A 218 -8.68 18.48 6.46
CA CYS A 218 -9.32 19.70 6.00
C CYS A 218 -10.81 19.46 5.73
N PRO A 219 -11.66 20.47 5.92
CA PRO A 219 -13.07 20.34 5.60
C PRO A 219 -13.30 20.11 4.11
N LEU A 220 -14.10 19.09 3.77
CA LEU A 220 -14.38 18.67 2.41
C LEU A 220 -15.79 19.08 1.96
N LYS A 221 -15.98 19.25 0.65
CA LYS A 221 -17.32 19.32 0.05
C LYS A 221 -17.89 17.91 -0.07
N VAL A 222 -18.74 17.52 0.89
CA VAL A 222 -19.36 16.19 0.94
C VAL A 222 -20.69 16.19 0.19
N VAL A 223 -20.85 15.23 -0.71
CA VAL A 223 -22.08 14.95 -1.47
C VAL A 223 -22.59 13.57 -1.09
N THR A 224 -23.90 13.43 -0.89
CA THR A 224 -24.53 12.15 -0.50
C THR A 224 -25.32 11.50 -1.63
N ASN A 225 -25.72 12.26 -2.65
CA ASN A 225 -26.29 11.75 -3.87
C ASN A 225 -25.18 11.32 -4.85
N LEU A 226 -25.18 10.05 -5.28
CA LEU A 226 -24.11 9.52 -6.13
C LEU A 226 -24.14 10.10 -7.54
N GLN A 227 -25.33 10.29 -8.12
CA GLN A 227 -25.50 10.91 -9.44
C GLN A 227 -24.92 12.34 -9.46
N GLU A 228 -25.30 13.18 -8.51
CA GLU A 228 -24.76 14.55 -8.36
C GLU A 228 -23.24 14.53 -8.23
N ALA A 229 -22.69 13.54 -7.53
CA ALA A 229 -21.26 13.44 -7.30
C ALA A 229 -20.46 13.07 -8.56
N VAL A 230 -21.04 12.33 -9.51
CA VAL A 230 -20.30 11.74 -10.65
C VAL A 230 -20.71 12.26 -12.03
N TRP A 231 -21.84 12.95 -12.14
CA TRP A 231 -22.42 13.36 -13.43
C TRP A 231 -21.48 14.23 -14.27
N ASP A 232 -20.87 15.25 -13.68
CA ASP A 232 -19.95 16.19 -14.36
C ASP A 232 -18.48 16.02 -13.96
N ALA A 233 -18.10 14.88 -13.36
CA ALA A 233 -16.72 14.66 -12.90
C ALA A 233 -15.76 14.39 -14.07
N ASP A 234 -14.66 15.15 -14.15
CA ASP A 234 -13.58 14.91 -15.11
C ASP A 234 -12.62 13.82 -14.59
N ILE A 235 -12.30 13.86 -13.29
CA ILE A 235 -11.49 12.85 -12.60
C ILE A 235 -12.29 12.20 -11.47
N VAL A 236 -12.28 10.88 -11.42
CA VAL A 236 -12.95 10.07 -10.39
C VAL A 236 -11.91 9.28 -9.62
N ILE A 237 -11.80 9.51 -8.32
CA ILE A 237 -10.93 8.73 -7.44
C ILE A 237 -11.76 7.60 -6.83
N ASN A 238 -11.45 6.35 -7.15
CA ASN A 238 -12.05 5.19 -6.48
C ASN A 238 -11.32 4.95 -5.14
N GLY A 239 -11.90 5.45 -4.05
CA GLY A 239 -11.46 5.23 -2.67
C GLY A 239 -12.21 4.12 -1.94
N LEU A 240 -12.99 3.31 -2.66
CA LEU A 240 -13.75 2.18 -2.11
C LEU A 240 -12.85 0.97 -1.82
N PRO A 241 -13.25 0.09 -0.90
CA PRO A 241 -12.74 -1.28 -0.87
C PRO A 241 -13.00 -1.98 -2.21
N SER A 242 -12.13 -2.93 -2.58
CA SER A 242 -12.30 -3.75 -3.80
C SER A 242 -13.65 -4.47 -3.82
N THR A 243 -14.12 -4.95 -2.66
CA THR A 243 -15.40 -5.66 -2.49
C THR A 243 -16.64 -4.81 -2.76
N GLU A 244 -16.53 -3.47 -2.72
CA GLU A 244 -17.63 -2.54 -3.00
C GLU A 244 -17.50 -1.87 -4.38
N THR A 245 -16.35 -2.05 -5.04
CA THR A 245 -16.02 -1.32 -6.28
C THR A 245 -17.00 -1.67 -7.39
N ARG A 246 -17.28 -2.95 -7.61
CA ARG A 246 -18.18 -3.39 -8.70
C ARG A 246 -19.59 -2.81 -8.56
N GLU A 247 -20.25 -3.03 -7.43
CA GLU A 247 -21.63 -2.58 -7.18
C GLU A 247 -21.78 -1.06 -7.37
N VAL A 248 -20.87 -0.27 -6.78
CA VAL A 248 -20.95 1.20 -6.85
C VAL A 248 -20.68 1.68 -8.27
N PHE A 249 -19.71 1.10 -8.98
CA PHE A 249 -19.44 1.50 -10.36
C PHE A 249 -20.53 1.04 -11.34
N GLU A 250 -21.22 -0.08 -11.08
CA GLU A 250 -22.41 -0.48 -11.83
C GLU A 250 -23.54 0.54 -11.67
N GLU A 251 -23.75 1.10 -10.48
CA GLU A 251 -24.70 2.19 -10.28
C GLU A 251 -24.27 3.45 -11.05
N ILE A 252 -22.99 3.85 -10.92
CA ILE A 252 -22.41 5.00 -11.63
C ILE A 252 -22.58 4.88 -13.14
N SER A 253 -22.44 3.67 -13.70
CA SER A 253 -22.57 3.41 -15.13
C SER A 253 -23.90 3.91 -15.69
N ARG A 254 -24.98 3.85 -14.90
CA ARG A 254 -26.32 4.28 -15.30
C ARG A 254 -26.38 5.78 -15.55
N TYR A 255 -25.66 6.56 -14.76
CA TYR A 255 -25.57 8.01 -14.89
C TYR A 255 -24.60 8.44 -16.01
N TRP A 256 -23.61 7.61 -16.34
CA TRP A 256 -22.63 7.91 -17.39
C TRP A 256 -23.10 7.63 -18.81
N LYS A 257 -24.19 6.86 -19.00
CA LYS A 257 -24.78 6.62 -20.33
C LYS A 257 -25.17 7.90 -21.07
N GLU A 258 -25.50 8.95 -20.33
CA GLU A 258 -25.94 10.24 -20.88
C GLU A 258 -24.81 11.25 -21.00
N ARG A 259 -23.57 10.88 -20.62
CA ARG A 259 -22.42 11.79 -20.69
C ARG A 259 -21.81 11.84 -22.09
N ILE A 260 -21.39 13.04 -22.46
CA ILE A 260 -20.61 13.27 -23.69
C ILE A 260 -19.14 12.90 -23.47
N THR A 261 -18.60 13.17 -22.28
CA THR A 261 -17.19 12.97 -21.95
C THR A 261 -16.97 11.77 -21.04
N VAL A 262 -15.95 10.97 -21.37
CA VAL A 262 -15.50 9.84 -20.57
C VAL A 262 -14.56 10.35 -19.45
N PRO A 263 -14.83 10.04 -18.17
CA PRO A 263 -13.96 10.46 -17.08
C PRO A 263 -12.62 9.70 -17.09
N VAL A 264 -11.63 10.23 -16.39
CA VAL A 264 -10.42 9.49 -16.00
C VAL A 264 -10.58 9.00 -14.57
N ILE A 265 -10.27 7.73 -14.33
CA ILE A 265 -10.49 7.08 -13.06
C ILE A 265 -9.14 6.74 -12.43
N ILE A 266 -8.92 7.09 -11.17
CA ILE A 266 -7.74 6.70 -10.39
C ILE A 266 -8.20 5.78 -9.26
N SER A 267 -7.84 4.51 -9.35
CA SER A 267 -8.22 3.50 -8.37
C SER A 267 -7.19 3.35 -7.26
N LEU A 268 -7.65 3.54 -6.02
CA LEU A 268 -6.91 3.26 -4.79
C LEU A 268 -7.28 1.89 -4.19
N ALA A 269 -8.27 1.21 -4.77
CA ALA A 269 -8.77 -0.05 -4.28
C ALA A 269 -7.71 -1.15 -4.41
N LYS A 270 -7.52 -1.94 -3.35
CA LYS A 270 -6.54 -3.04 -3.27
C LYS A 270 -7.28 -4.33 -2.92
N GLY A 271 -7.02 -5.41 -3.65
CA GLY A 271 -7.76 -6.67 -3.55
C GLY A 271 -8.08 -7.21 -4.94
N VAL A 272 -8.59 -8.43 -5.01
CA VAL A 272 -8.92 -9.11 -6.28
C VAL A 272 -10.17 -9.98 -6.11
N GLU A 273 -10.81 -10.31 -7.23
CA GLU A 273 -11.84 -11.36 -7.32
C GLU A 273 -11.31 -12.52 -8.18
N ALA A 274 -11.82 -13.73 -7.95
CA ALA A 274 -11.59 -14.87 -8.81
C ALA A 274 -12.86 -15.16 -9.63
N GLU A 275 -12.67 -15.42 -10.93
CA GLU A 275 -13.71 -15.88 -11.84
C GLU A 275 -13.19 -17.17 -12.47
N LEU A 276 -13.83 -18.31 -12.16
CA LEU A 276 -13.32 -19.64 -12.55
C LEU A 276 -13.86 -20.10 -13.91
N GLU A 277 -15.00 -19.59 -14.35
CA GLU A 277 -15.65 -19.97 -15.60
C GLU A 277 -15.83 -18.77 -16.55
N PRO A 278 -15.75 -18.99 -17.88
CA PRO A 278 -15.42 -20.24 -18.56
C PRO A 278 -13.92 -20.58 -18.53
N VAL A 279 -13.08 -19.61 -18.15
CA VAL A 279 -11.63 -19.76 -17.99
C VAL A 279 -11.23 -19.09 -16.68
N PRO A 280 -10.44 -19.75 -15.82
CA PRO A 280 -9.96 -19.15 -14.59
C PRO A 280 -9.18 -17.87 -14.81
N ARG A 281 -9.53 -16.82 -14.06
CA ARG A 281 -8.85 -15.52 -14.09
C ARG A 281 -9.03 -14.74 -12.80
N VAL A 282 -8.09 -13.83 -12.58
CA VAL A 282 -8.18 -12.81 -11.55
C VAL A 282 -8.81 -11.57 -12.16
N ILE A 283 -9.78 -10.99 -11.45
CA ILE A 283 -10.34 -9.69 -11.79
C ILE A 283 -9.72 -8.65 -10.86
N THR A 284 -8.94 -7.74 -11.44
CA THR A 284 -8.32 -6.64 -10.68
C THR A 284 -9.28 -5.46 -10.53
N PRO A 285 -9.07 -4.55 -9.56
CA PRO A 285 -9.93 -3.39 -9.35
C PRO A 285 -10.14 -2.52 -10.59
N THR A 286 -9.10 -2.30 -11.41
CA THR A 286 -9.27 -1.58 -12.69
C THR A 286 -10.16 -2.34 -13.67
N GLN A 287 -10.06 -3.67 -13.74
CA GLN A 287 -10.95 -4.50 -14.56
C GLN A 287 -12.39 -4.53 -14.02
N MET A 288 -12.58 -4.50 -12.70
CA MET A 288 -13.91 -4.38 -12.09
C MET A 288 -14.60 -3.09 -12.56
N ILE A 289 -13.88 -1.97 -12.52
CA ILE A 289 -14.38 -0.67 -12.98
C ILE A 289 -14.69 -0.71 -14.48
N ASN A 290 -13.78 -1.23 -15.31
CA ASN A 290 -13.99 -1.35 -16.75
C ASN A 290 -15.25 -2.15 -17.08
N ARG A 291 -15.40 -3.35 -16.48
CA ARG A 291 -16.55 -4.22 -16.72
C ARG A 291 -17.86 -3.62 -16.22
N ALA A 292 -17.83 -2.94 -15.07
CA ALA A 292 -19.00 -2.31 -14.48
C ALA A 292 -19.50 -1.10 -15.28
N THR A 293 -18.59 -0.34 -15.91
CA THR A 293 -18.92 0.97 -16.51
C THR A 293 -18.81 1.04 -18.02
N GLY A 294 -18.05 0.13 -18.64
CA GLY A 294 -17.64 0.25 -20.03
C GLY A 294 -16.60 1.36 -20.26
N VAL A 295 -16.10 2.03 -19.22
CA VAL A 295 -15.03 3.03 -19.37
C VAL A 295 -13.78 2.32 -19.91
N PRO A 296 -13.18 2.81 -21.00
CA PRO A 296 -12.01 2.17 -21.59
C PRO A 296 -10.87 2.02 -20.59
N VAL A 297 -10.16 0.89 -20.61
CA VAL A 297 -9.08 0.59 -19.65
C VAL A 297 -7.99 1.65 -19.70
N GLU A 298 -7.75 2.26 -20.86
CA GLU A 298 -6.79 3.34 -21.00
C GLU A 298 -7.16 4.63 -20.26
N ASN A 299 -8.39 4.74 -19.74
CA ASN A 299 -8.84 5.83 -18.88
C ASN A 299 -8.89 5.45 -17.40
N ILE A 300 -8.48 4.23 -17.04
CA ILE A 300 -8.49 3.72 -15.68
C ILE A 300 -7.04 3.49 -15.23
N LEU A 301 -6.67 4.12 -14.13
CA LEU A 301 -5.35 4.02 -13.52
C LEU A 301 -5.45 3.37 -12.15
N TYR A 302 -4.37 2.76 -11.71
CA TYR A 302 -4.19 2.32 -10.33
C TYR A 302 -3.16 3.19 -9.63
N LEU A 303 -3.36 3.48 -8.35
CA LEU A 303 -2.36 4.12 -7.51
C LEU A 303 -2.15 3.33 -6.21
N GLY A 304 -0.92 2.90 -5.99
CA GLY A 304 -0.53 2.10 -4.82
C GLY A 304 0.93 2.32 -4.43
N GLY A 305 1.37 1.74 -3.31
CA GLY A 305 2.73 1.89 -2.80
C GLY A 305 2.80 1.85 -1.27
N PRO A 306 4.02 1.84 -0.69
CA PRO A 306 4.26 1.86 0.75
C PRO A 306 3.81 3.18 1.34
N ASN A 307 2.56 3.20 1.74
CA ASN A 307 1.94 4.39 2.27
C ASN A 307 0.81 4.03 3.23
N ILE A 308 0.64 4.88 4.25
CA ILE A 308 -0.44 4.78 5.24
C ILE A 308 -1.18 6.12 5.23
N ALA A 309 -2.51 6.07 5.10
CA ALA A 309 -3.33 7.26 4.91
C ALA A 309 -3.11 8.34 5.99
N SER A 310 -3.09 7.96 7.28
CA SER A 310 -2.85 8.91 8.37
C SER A 310 -1.45 9.52 8.33
N GLU A 311 -0.45 8.75 7.92
CA GLU A 311 0.95 9.19 7.88
C GLU A 311 1.17 10.16 6.73
N ILE A 312 0.62 9.89 5.54
CA ILE A 312 0.65 10.88 4.45
C ILE A 312 0.00 12.19 4.89
N TYR A 313 -1.19 12.12 5.50
CA TYR A 313 -1.88 13.34 5.91
C TYR A 313 -1.11 14.13 6.98
N ASN A 314 -0.39 13.42 7.87
CA ASN A 314 0.52 14.03 8.84
C ASN A 314 1.86 14.50 8.22
N ARG A 315 1.99 14.45 6.89
CA ARG A 315 3.17 14.87 6.11
C ARG A 315 4.41 14.01 6.33
N GLU A 316 4.23 12.76 6.75
CA GLU A 316 5.31 11.79 6.75
C GLU A 316 5.70 11.42 5.31
N TYR A 317 6.97 11.08 5.12
CA TYR A 317 7.48 10.73 3.79
C TYR A 317 6.90 9.41 3.32
N ALA A 318 6.26 9.44 2.16
CA ALA A 318 5.73 8.27 1.51
C ALA A 318 5.93 8.32 -0.01
N ASN A 319 5.90 7.14 -0.62
CA ASN A 319 5.94 7.02 -2.06
C ASN A 319 4.74 6.24 -2.58
N ALA A 320 4.41 6.51 -3.84
CA ALA A 320 3.39 5.79 -4.58
C ALA A 320 3.81 5.62 -6.04
N ARG A 321 3.15 4.68 -6.70
CA ARG A 321 3.26 4.38 -8.11
C ARG A 321 1.88 4.53 -8.73
N ILE A 322 1.79 5.30 -9.80
CA ILE A 322 0.59 5.37 -10.64
C ILE A 322 0.82 4.54 -11.91
N CYS A 323 -0.12 3.63 -12.18
CA CYS A 323 -0.03 2.64 -13.24
C CYS A 323 -1.24 2.74 -14.16
N GLY A 324 -1.06 2.46 -15.45
CA GLY A 324 -2.12 2.55 -16.47
C GLY A 324 -1.58 3.08 -17.80
N ALA A 325 -2.42 3.70 -18.62
CA ALA A 325 -2.01 4.23 -19.92
C ALA A 325 -1.10 5.46 -19.81
N GLU A 326 -0.12 5.54 -20.73
CA GLU A 326 0.89 6.60 -20.74
C GLU A 326 0.32 8.01 -20.80
N LYS A 327 -0.72 8.20 -21.64
CA LYS A 327 -1.39 9.48 -21.84
C LYS A 327 -1.84 10.14 -20.53
N TRP A 328 -2.22 9.35 -19.52
CA TRP A 328 -2.68 9.85 -18.23
C TRP A 328 -1.64 9.68 -17.12
N ARG A 329 -0.92 8.55 -17.07
CA ARG A 329 -0.06 8.20 -15.93
C ARG A 329 1.06 9.23 -15.71
N LYS A 330 1.69 9.72 -16.79
CA LYS A 330 2.83 10.65 -16.72
C LYS A 330 2.40 12.05 -16.24
N PRO A 331 1.38 12.70 -16.84
CA PRO A 331 0.85 13.96 -16.31
C PRO A 331 0.35 13.83 -14.88
N LEU A 332 -0.46 12.79 -14.58
CA LEU A 332 -1.04 12.61 -13.25
C LEU A 332 0.03 12.34 -12.18
N ALA A 333 1.11 11.62 -12.49
CA ALA A 333 2.23 11.45 -11.55
C ALA A 333 2.82 12.82 -11.12
N LYS A 334 2.93 13.79 -12.04
CA LYS A 334 3.41 15.15 -11.71
C LYS A 334 2.39 15.95 -10.91
N PHE A 335 1.11 15.82 -11.25
CA PHE A 335 -0.01 16.49 -10.58
C PHE A 335 -0.20 16.03 -9.14
N LEU A 336 0.00 14.75 -8.86
CA LEU A 336 -0.21 14.16 -7.54
C LEU A 336 0.99 14.32 -6.59
N ARG A 337 2.16 14.72 -7.11
CA ARG A 337 3.37 14.91 -6.31
C ARG A 337 3.24 16.08 -5.33
N GLN A 338 3.55 15.81 -4.07
CA GLN A 338 3.73 16.79 -3.00
C GLN A 338 5.11 16.63 -2.35
N PRO A 339 5.62 17.60 -1.58
CA PRO A 339 6.96 17.51 -0.98
C PRO A 339 7.22 16.25 -0.14
N HIS A 340 6.20 15.73 0.55
CA HIS A 340 6.27 14.53 1.39
C HIS A 340 5.65 13.29 0.72
N PHE A 341 5.01 13.43 -0.45
CA PHE A 341 4.34 12.34 -1.16
C PHE A 341 4.82 12.27 -2.60
N ILE A 342 5.75 11.37 -2.87
CA ILE A 342 6.38 11.23 -4.18
C ILE A 342 5.69 10.15 -5.00
N VAL A 343 5.07 10.56 -6.11
CA VAL A 343 4.39 9.67 -7.06
C VAL A 343 5.28 9.42 -8.27
N TRP A 344 5.52 8.15 -8.56
CA TRP A 344 6.27 7.68 -9.74
C TRP A 344 5.32 7.07 -10.76
N ASP A 345 5.56 7.23 -12.05
CA ASP A 345 4.81 6.51 -13.07
C ASP A 345 5.35 5.10 -13.29
N ASN A 346 4.47 4.16 -13.66
CA ASN A 346 4.84 2.81 -14.06
C ASN A 346 3.88 2.29 -15.13
N GLY A 347 4.38 1.52 -16.10
CA GLY A 347 3.56 0.87 -17.13
C GLY A 347 2.92 -0.44 -16.67
N ASP A 348 3.51 -1.12 -15.70
CA ASP A 348 3.06 -2.44 -15.25
C ASP A 348 1.93 -2.33 -14.22
N LEU A 349 0.70 -2.29 -14.73
CA LEU A 349 -0.52 -2.22 -13.93
C LEU A 349 -0.79 -3.53 -13.18
N VAL A 350 -0.58 -4.68 -13.82
CA VAL A 350 -1.01 -5.98 -13.32
C VAL A 350 -0.23 -6.36 -12.07
N THR A 351 1.10 -6.28 -12.12
CA THR A 351 1.96 -6.63 -10.99
C THR A 351 1.60 -5.81 -9.74
N HIS A 352 1.30 -4.52 -9.92
CA HIS A 352 0.90 -3.64 -8.83
C HIS A 352 -0.45 -4.01 -8.19
N GLU A 353 -1.45 -4.37 -9.00
CA GLU A 353 -2.77 -4.77 -8.49
C GLU A 353 -2.74 -6.15 -7.83
N VAL A 354 -2.04 -7.12 -8.43
CA VAL A 354 -1.88 -8.49 -7.90
C VAL A 354 -1.13 -8.46 -6.57
N MET A 355 0.03 -7.81 -6.50
CA MET A 355 0.77 -7.68 -5.24
C MET A 355 0.01 -6.83 -4.21
N GLY A 356 -0.76 -5.84 -4.65
CA GLY A 356 -1.67 -5.07 -3.80
C GLY A 356 -2.79 -5.91 -3.17
N GLY A 357 -3.26 -6.94 -3.85
CA GLY A 357 -4.17 -7.94 -3.30
C GLY A 357 -3.48 -8.91 -2.34
N LEU A 358 -2.36 -9.49 -2.77
CA LEU A 358 -1.60 -10.48 -2.00
C LEU A 358 -1.09 -9.94 -0.66
N LYS A 359 -0.63 -8.68 -0.60
CA LYS A 359 -0.16 -8.12 0.68
C LYS A 359 -1.22 -8.15 1.78
N ASN A 360 -2.50 -8.03 1.42
CA ASN A 360 -3.61 -8.08 2.39
C ASN A 360 -3.84 -9.51 2.90
N VAL A 361 -3.61 -10.52 2.06
CA VAL A 361 -3.61 -11.94 2.45
C VAL A 361 -2.54 -12.18 3.50
N TYR A 362 -1.29 -11.88 3.14
CA TYR A 362 -0.14 -12.19 3.99
C TYR A 362 -0.08 -11.32 5.25
N ALA A 363 -0.69 -10.14 5.24
CA ALA A 363 -0.85 -9.32 6.45
C ALA A 363 -1.66 -10.04 7.54
N ILE A 364 -2.68 -10.83 7.19
CA ILE A 364 -3.44 -11.60 8.20
C ILE A 364 -2.52 -12.60 8.89
N GLY A 365 -1.79 -13.41 8.13
CA GLY A 365 -0.87 -14.39 8.70
C GLY A 365 0.27 -13.73 9.49
N ALA A 366 0.78 -12.57 9.04
CA ALA A 366 1.78 -11.80 9.80
C ALA A 366 1.26 -11.38 11.17
N GLY A 367 0.00 -10.92 11.24
CA GLY A 367 -0.67 -10.62 12.50
C GLY A 367 -0.80 -11.82 13.44
N MET A 368 -1.14 -12.98 12.88
CA MET A 368 -1.22 -14.23 13.66
C MET A 368 0.16 -14.62 14.20
N VAL A 369 1.19 -14.62 13.35
CA VAL A 369 2.58 -14.92 13.76
C VAL A 369 3.03 -13.95 14.84
N ALA A 370 2.82 -12.65 14.66
CA ALA A 370 3.19 -11.62 15.62
C ALA A 370 2.57 -11.87 17.00
N ALA A 371 1.29 -12.24 17.07
CA ALA A 371 0.65 -12.61 18.34
C ALA A 371 1.21 -13.90 18.94
N LEU A 372 1.37 -14.96 18.13
CA LEU A 372 1.77 -16.30 18.61
C LEU A 372 3.24 -16.38 19.02
N THR A 373 4.10 -15.56 18.42
CA THR A 373 5.53 -15.52 18.71
C THR A 373 5.93 -14.31 19.55
N ASN A 374 4.96 -13.67 20.20
CA ASN A 374 5.16 -12.52 21.09
C ASN A 374 6.04 -11.42 20.45
N GLU A 375 5.67 -11.01 19.24
CA GLU A 375 6.33 -9.98 18.43
C GLU A 375 7.81 -10.25 18.06
N SER A 376 8.26 -11.51 18.16
CA SER A 376 9.60 -11.97 17.75
C SER A 376 9.98 -11.46 16.36
N ALA A 377 11.05 -10.65 16.30
CA ALA A 377 11.59 -10.12 15.05
C ALA A 377 12.05 -11.25 14.12
N THR A 378 12.69 -12.29 14.67
CA THR A 378 13.16 -13.46 13.92
C THR A 378 12.01 -14.25 13.31
N SER A 379 10.93 -14.49 14.07
CA SER A 379 9.77 -15.21 13.53
C SER A 379 9.06 -14.41 12.44
N LYS A 380 8.96 -13.09 12.63
CA LYS A 380 8.40 -12.18 11.61
C LYS A 380 9.26 -12.12 10.35
N SER A 381 10.60 -12.14 10.46
CA SER A 381 11.48 -12.14 9.30
C SER A 381 11.44 -13.46 8.53
N VAL A 382 11.35 -14.60 9.22
CA VAL A 382 11.12 -15.91 8.59
C VAL A 382 9.78 -15.90 7.85
N TYR A 383 8.70 -15.47 8.50
CA TYR A 383 7.39 -15.35 7.84
C TYR A 383 7.46 -14.42 6.61
N PHE A 384 8.17 -13.29 6.72
CA PHE A 384 8.38 -12.37 5.60
C PHE A 384 9.05 -13.07 4.42
N ALA A 385 10.16 -13.79 4.63
CA ALA A 385 10.85 -14.50 3.55
C ALA A 385 9.97 -15.55 2.84
N HIS A 386 9.15 -16.29 3.61
CA HIS A 386 8.23 -17.27 3.03
C HIS A 386 7.05 -16.62 2.30
N CYS A 387 6.48 -15.54 2.84
CA CYS A 387 5.38 -14.87 2.17
C CYS A 387 5.83 -14.15 0.90
N THR A 388 7.00 -13.52 0.90
CA THR A 388 7.50 -12.82 -0.30
C THR A 388 7.81 -13.78 -1.44
N SER A 389 8.34 -14.97 -1.15
CA SER A 389 8.55 -16.00 -2.16
C SER A 389 7.24 -16.52 -2.76
N GLU A 390 6.18 -16.74 -1.97
CA GLU A 390 4.86 -17.05 -2.53
C GLU A 390 4.30 -15.88 -3.35
N MET A 391 4.44 -14.64 -2.87
CA MET A 391 3.97 -13.48 -3.61
C MET A 391 4.63 -13.36 -4.99
N ILE A 392 5.96 -13.55 -5.04
CA ILE A 392 6.72 -13.53 -6.29
C ILE A 392 6.26 -14.66 -7.21
N PHE A 393 6.12 -15.89 -6.68
CA PHE A 393 5.66 -17.05 -7.44
C PHE A 393 4.27 -16.83 -8.05
N ILE A 394 3.29 -16.40 -7.23
CA ILE A 394 1.92 -16.14 -7.67
C ILE A 394 1.89 -15.02 -8.72
N THR A 395 2.71 -13.98 -8.52
CA THR A 395 2.74 -12.85 -9.45
C THR A 395 3.31 -13.25 -10.81
N HIS A 396 4.33 -14.10 -10.87
CA HIS A 396 4.87 -14.61 -12.15
C HIS A 396 3.89 -15.50 -12.93
N LEU A 397 2.95 -16.15 -12.24
CA LEU A 397 1.88 -16.90 -12.93
C LEU A 397 0.93 -15.95 -13.69
N ILE A 398 0.74 -14.73 -13.17
CA ILE A 398 -0.30 -13.79 -13.61
C ILE A 398 0.26 -12.65 -14.47
N ALA A 399 1.47 -12.17 -14.19
CA ALA A 399 2.09 -10.99 -14.80
C ALA A 399 3.37 -11.33 -15.55
N GLU A 400 3.66 -10.56 -16.59
CA GLU A 400 4.86 -10.68 -17.41
C GLU A 400 6.03 -9.90 -16.76
N GLU A 401 7.19 -10.55 -16.59
CA GLU A 401 8.44 -9.95 -16.05
C GLU A 401 8.29 -9.13 -14.73
N PRO A 402 7.62 -9.63 -13.67
CA PRO A 402 7.34 -8.86 -12.45
C PRO A 402 8.60 -8.56 -11.60
N GLU A 403 9.72 -9.22 -11.86
CA GLU A 403 10.98 -9.08 -11.11
C GLU A 403 11.52 -7.64 -11.10
N ARG A 404 11.22 -6.85 -12.14
CA ARG A 404 11.62 -5.43 -12.23
C ARG A 404 11.01 -4.56 -11.13
N LEU A 405 9.96 -5.03 -10.47
CA LEU A 405 9.14 -4.24 -9.54
C LEU A 405 9.02 -4.86 -8.15
N ALA A 406 9.65 -6.01 -7.92
CA ALA A 406 9.60 -6.70 -6.65
C ALA A 406 10.05 -5.78 -5.49
N GLY A 407 11.20 -5.09 -5.59
CA GLY A 407 11.72 -4.25 -4.50
C GLY A 407 10.71 -3.21 -3.95
N PRO A 408 10.20 -2.28 -4.78
CA PRO A 408 9.21 -1.29 -4.35
C PRO A 408 7.89 -1.87 -3.83
N LEU A 409 7.40 -2.98 -4.41
CA LEU A 409 6.14 -3.61 -3.99
C LEU A 409 6.29 -4.46 -2.73
N LEU A 410 7.48 -5.01 -2.50
CA LEU A 410 7.86 -5.63 -1.23
C LEU A 410 7.94 -4.61 -0.09
N ALA A 411 8.29 -3.34 -0.38
CA ALA A 411 8.21 -2.29 0.62
C ALA A 411 6.75 -2.00 1.05
N ASP A 412 5.79 -1.96 0.12
CA ASP A 412 4.36 -1.83 0.46
C ASP A 412 3.87 -3.04 1.27
N THR A 413 4.35 -4.22 0.91
CA THR A 413 4.08 -5.44 1.66
C THR A 413 4.59 -5.33 3.09
N TYR A 414 5.87 -4.99 3.27
CA TYR A 414 6.52 -4.88 4.57
C TYR A 414 5.75 -3.96 5.53
N VAL A 415 5.43 -2.73 5.12
CA VAL A 415 4.68 -1.81 5.97
C VAL A 415 3.28 -2.34 6.32
N THR A 416 2.64 -3.05 5.38
CA THR A 416 1.30 -3.64 5.58
C THR A 416 1.32 -4.82 6.55
N LEU A 417 2.41 -5.60 6.59
CA LEU A 417 2.56 -6.70 7.56
C LEU A 417 2.75 -6.19 8.99
N LEU A 418 3.36 -5.01 9.16
CA LEU A 418 3.59 -4.40 10.48
C LEU A 418 2.33 -3.75 11.04
N LYS A 419 1.54 -3.09 10.19
CA LYS A 419 0.41 -2.26 10.62
C LYS A 419 -0.70 -2.25 9.57
N GLY A 420 -1.93 -2.44 10.03
CA GLY A 420 -3.11 -2.35 9.17
C GLY A 420 -4.26 -3.18 9.69
N ARG A 421 -5.42 -3.04 9.04
CA ARG A 421 -6.65 -3.76 9.42
C ARG A 421 -6.50 -5.28 9.31
N ASN A 422 -5.82 -5.77 8.27
CA ASN A 422 -5.59 -7.20 8.05
C ASN A 422 -4.64 -7.80 9.10
N ALA A 423 -3.51 -7.13 9.38
CA ALA A 423 -2.58 -7.55 10.44
C ALA A 423 -3.24 -7.52 11.83
N TRP A 424 -3.98 -6.46 12.15
CA TRP A 424 -4.77 -6.39 13.38
C TRP A 424 -5.77 -7.56 13.49
N TYR A 425 -6.49 -7.87 12.40
CA TYR A 425 -7.45 -8.97 12.39
C TYR A 425 -6.80 -10.32 12.70
N GLY A 426 -5.67 -10.63 12.04
CA GLY A 426 -4.91 -11.85 12.34
C GLY A 426 -4.41 -11.91 13.78
N GLN A 427 -3.97 -10.77 14.32
CA GLN A 427 -3.49 -10.66 15.70
C GLN A 427 -4.60 -10.94 16.72
N GLU A 428 -5.80 -10.38 16.51
CA GLU A 428 -6.93 -10.56 17.42
C GLU A 428 -7.56 -11.95 17.33
N LEU A 429 -7.54 -12.58 16.13
CA LEU A 429 -7.88 -13.99 15.96
C LEU A 429 -6.93 -14.89 16.75
N ALA A 430 -5.62 -14.70 16.60
CA ALA A 430 -4.62 -15.51 17.29
C ALA A 430 -4.63 -15.34 18.81
N LYS A 431 -5.03 -14.17 19.31
CA LYS A 431 -5.25 -13.90 20.75
C LYS A 431 -6.57 -14.45 21.28
N GLY A 432 -7.45 -14.99 20.43
CA GLY A 432 -8.79 -15.47 20.81
C GLY A 432 -9.77 -14.35 21.19
N LYS A 433 -9.47 -13.10 20.84
CA LYS A 433 -10.34 -11.94 21.11
C LYS A 433 -11.43 -11.76 20.05
N LEU A 434 -11.17 -12.29 18.85
CA LEU A 434 -12.10 -12.30 17.73
C LEU A 434 -12.35 -13.75 17.32
N THR A 435 -13.59 -14.07 16.95
CA THR A 435 -13.97 -15.37 16.41
C THR A 435 -14.32 -15.25 14.93
N LEU A 436 -14.06 -16.31 14.16
CA LEU A 436 -14.38 -16.33 12.72
C LEU A 436 -15.90 -16.22 12.45
N ASP A 437 -16.74 -16.46 13.45
CA ASP A 437 -18.20 -16.33 13.36
C ASP A 437 -18.67 -14.88 13.23
N LEU A 438 -17.86 -13.91 13.64
CA LEU A 438 -18.14 -12.48 13.43
C LEU A 438 -18.05 -12.07 11.95
N GLY A 439 -17.57 -12.98 11.09
CA GLY A 439 -17.36 -12.73 9.67
C GLY A 439 -16.15 -11.86 9.40
N ASP A 440 -16.12 -11.32 8.18
CA ASP A 440 -15.06 -10.51 7.62
C ASP A 440 -15.42 -9.02 7.52
N SER A 441 -16.61 -8.61 8.01
CA SER A 441 -17.01 -7.22 8.18
C SER A 441 -17.13 -6.89 9.67
N ILE A 442 -16.11 -6.23 10.21
CA ILE A 442 -16.02 -5.96 11.65
C ILE A 442 -16.59 -4.58 11.97
N LYS A 443 -17.55 -4.52 12.90
CA LYS A 443 -18.15 -3.27 13.38
C LYS A 443 -17.04 -2.29 13.83
N GLY A 444 -17.06 -1.07 13.30
CA GLY A 444 -16.05 -0.04 13.60
C GLY A 444 -14.70 -0.17 12.87
N LYS A 445 -14.43 -1.29 12.17
CA LYS A 445 -13.19 -1.50 11.38
C LYS A 445 -13.45 -1.67 9.88
N GLY A 446 -14.65 -2.11 9.51
CA GLY A 446 -15.08 -2.39 8.14
C GLY A 446 -14.63 -3.75 7.62
N MET A 447 -14.68 -3.92 6.31
CA MET A 447 -14.31 -5.15 5.60
C MET A 447 -12.82 -5.49 5.74
N ILE A 448 -12.52 -6.75 6.06
CA ILE A 448 -11.19 -7.35 6.07
C ILE A 448 -10.93 -8.00 4.71
N GLN A 449 -10.51 -7.16 3.75
CA GLN A 449 -10.32 -7.55 2.35
C GLN A 449 -9.35 -8.72 2.15
N GLY A 450 -8.44 -8.95 3.10
CA GLY A 450 -7.52 -10.09 3.06
C GLY A 450 -8.25 -11.44 3.09
N VAL A 451 -9.41 -11.55 3.75
CA VAL A 451 -10.20 -12.80 3.78
C VAL A 451 -10.75 -13.12 2.38
N SER A 452 -11.34 -12.13 1.71
CA SER A 452 -11.83 -12.29 0.34
C SER A 452 -10.69 -12.59 -0.64
N ALA A 453 -9.53 -11.95 -0.47
CA ALA A 453 -8.35 -12.19 -1.30
C ALA A 453 -7.75 -13.59 -1.08
N VAL A 454 -7.74 -14.11 0.16
CA VAL A 454 -7.32 -15.50 0.46
C VAL A 454 -8.16 -16.48 -0.34
N LYS A 455 -9.49 -16.30 -0.33
CA LYS A 455 -10.41 -17.14 -1.10
C LYS A 455 -10.10 -17.05 -2.60
N ALA A 456 -10.02 -15.84 -3.14
CA ALA A 456 -9.82 -15.63 -4.57
C ALA A 456 -8.50 -16.26 -5.09
N PHE A 457 -7.37 -16.00 -4.42
CA PHE A 457 -6.09 -16.57 -4.83
C PHE A 457 -6.05 -18.09 -4.63
N TYR A 458 -6.61 -18.61 -3.54
CA TYR A 458 -6.65 -20.06 -3.30
C TYR A 458 -7.47 -20.78 -4.38
N GLU A 459 -8.67 -20.29 -4.69
CA GLU A 459 -9.55 -20.89 -5.70
C GLU A 459 -8.88 -20.88 -7.08
N LEU A 460 -8.32 -19.74 -7.49
CA LEU A 460 -7.59 -19.64 -8.75
C LEU A 460 -6.43 -20.65 -8.83
N LEU A 461 -5.57 -20.67 -7.82
CA LEU A 461 -4.35 -21.48 -7.81
C LEU A 461 -4.63 -22.98 -7.58
N SER A 462 -5.88 -23.35 -7.29
CA SER A 462 -6.33 -24.74 -7.20
C SER A 462 -6.73 -25.32 -8.56
N GLU A 463 -6.88 -24.47 -9.58
CA GLU A 463 -7.35 -24.89 -10.90
C GLU A 463 -6.32 -25.78 -11.61
N SER A 464 -6.76 -26.98 -11.98
CA SER A 464 -5.91 -28.00 -12.61
C SER A 464 -5.28 -27.52 -13.92
N CYS A 465 -5.95 -26.63 -14.65
CA CYS A 465 -5.40 -26.06 -15.88
C CYS A 465 -4.11 -25.28 -15.62
N LEU A 466 -3.91 -24.74 -14.40
CA LEU A 466 -2.74 -23.96 -13.98
C LEU A 466 -1.58 -24.82 -13.47
N SER A 467 -1.68 -26.15 -13.56
CA SER A 467 -0.67 -27.06 -13.01
C SER A 467 0.76 -26.69 -13.42
N VAL A 468 1.67 -26.80 -12.46
CA VAL A 468 3.11 -26.55 -12.58
C VAL A 468 3.89 -27.81 -12.20
N LEU A 469 5.14 -27.94 -12.65
CA LEU A 469 6.00 -29.06 -12.23
C LEU A 469 6.53 -28.81 -10.82
N HIS A 470 6.36 -29.79 -9.94
CA HIS A 470 6.97 -29.78 -8.62
C HIS A 470 8.50 -29.89 -8.73
N PRO A 471 9.29 -29.06 -8.02
CA PRO A 471 10.75 -29.02 -8.17
C PRO A 471 11.44 -30.35 -7.83
N GLU A 472 11.01 -31.01 -6.76
CA GLU A 472 11.60 -32.29 -6.32
C GLU A 472 10.96 -33.52 -6.96
N GLU A 473 9.61 -33.59 -6.97
CA GLU A 473 8.90 -34.77 -7.46
C GLU A 473 8.79 -34.85 -8.99
N ASN A 474 9.03 -33.75 -9.70
CA ASN A 474 8.88 -33.62 -11.16
C ASN A 474 7.50 -34.10 -11.68
N LYS A 475 6.45 -33.88 -10.88
CA LYS A 475 5.05 -34.18 -11.22
C LYS A 475 4.22 -32.90 -11.34
N PRO A 476 3.16 -32.88 -12.18
CA PRO A 476 2.22 -31.77 -12.21
C PRO A 476 1.48 -31.64 -10.87
N VAL A 477 1.50 -30.44 -10.29
CA VAL A 477 0.78 -30.06 -9.08
C VAL A 477 0.05 -28.74 -9.29
N ALA A 478 -1.07 -28.54 -8.58
CA ALA A 478 -1.73 -27.24 -8.56
C ALA A 478 -0.79 -26.19 -7.92
N PRO A 479 -0.69 -24.96 -8.46
CA PRO A 479 0.18 -23.93 -7.91
C PRO A 479 0.01 -23.66 -6.41
N VAL A 480 -1.21 -23.84 -5.88
CA VAL A 480 -1.50 -23.65 -4.45
C VAL A 480 -0.75 -24.63 -3.54
N GLU A 481 -0.32 -25.79 -4.06
CA GLU A 481 0.49 -26.76 -3.32
C GLU A 481 1.89 -26.23 -3.02
N LEU A 482 2.38 -25.29 -3.84
CA LEU A 482 3.63 -24.57 -3.60
C LEU A 482 3.41 -23.30 -2.74
N CYS A 483 2.21 -23.05 -2.24
CA CYS A 483 1.88 -21.86 -1.43
C CYS A 483 1.37 -22.26 -0.04
N PRO A 484 2.22 -22.81 0.85
CA PRO A 484 1.81 -23.34 2.15
C PRO A 484 1.13 -22.31 3.06
N ILE A 485 1.57 -21.05 3.05
CA ILE A 485 0.96 -19.98 3.87
C ILE A 485 -0.43 -19.65 3.33
N LEU A 486 -0.58 -19.41 2.03
CA LEU A 486 -1.90 -19.16 1.42
C LEU A 486 -2.86 -20.33 1.69
N LYS A 487 -2.40 -21.57 1.49
CA LYS A 487 -3.18 -22.79 1.73
C LYS A 487 -3.61 -22.91 3.19
N MET A 488 -2.71 -22.62 4.14
CA MET A 488 -3.04 -22.64 5.57
C MET A 488 -4.02 -21.51 5.95
N LEU A 489 -3.83 -20.30 5.42
CA LEU A 489 -4.77 -19.19 5.64
C LEU A 489 -6.17 -19.52 5.11
N TYR A 490 -6.28 -20.18 3.95
CA TYR A 490 -7.57 -20.64 3.43
C TYR A 490 -8.22 -21.67 4.36
N LYS A 491 -7.45 -22.65 4.84
CA LYS A 491 -7.92 -23.67 5.78
C LYS A 491 -8.38 -23.09 7.12
N ILE A 492 -7.71 -22.06 7.62
CA ILE A 492 -8.08 -21.37 8.85
C ILE A 492 -9.32 -20.49 8.63
N LEU A 493 -9.28 -19.59 7.63
CA LEU A 493 -10.24 -18.49 7.50
C LEU A 493 -11.52 -18.91 6.76
N ILE A 494 -11.41 -19.75 5.74
CA ILE A 494 -12.52 -20.10 4.84
C ILE A 494 -13.11 -21.46 5.20
N LYS A 495 -12.29 -22.51 5.26
CA LYS A 495 -12.76 -23.86 5.61
C LYS A 495 -12.99 -24.06 7.10
N ARG A 496 -12.33 -23.25 7.95
CA ARG A 496 -12.38 -23.34 9.42
C ARG A 496 -11.97 -24.72 9.95
N GLU A 497 -11.07 -25.39 9.22
CA GLU A 497 -10.56 -26.72 9.55
C GLU A 497 -9.48 -26.67 10.62
N PHE A 498 -8.78 -25.53 10.72
CA PHE A 498 -7.63 -25.35 11.62
C PHE A 498 -7.77 -24.08 12.44
N PRO A 499 -7.26 -24.07 13.69
CA PRO A 499 -7.23 -22.86 14.50
C PRO A 499 -6.11 -21.91 14.02
N PRO A 500 -6.14 -20.61 14.38
CA PRO A 500 -5.12 -19.64 13.97
C PRO A 500 -3.66 -20.06 14.28
N GLN A 501 -3.45 -20.87 15.31
CA GLN A 501 -2.14 -21.43 15.70
C GLN A 501 -1.49 -22.26 14.59
N ALA A 502 -2.29 -22.86 13.70
CA ALA A 502 -1.80 -23.68 12.60
C ALA A 502 -0.98 -22.88 11.57
N ILE A 503 -1.05 -21.54 11.57
CA ILE A 503 -0.18 -20.72 10.71
C ILE A 503 1.31 -21.00 10.94
N LEU A 504 1.71 -21.37 12.17
CA LEU A 504 3.08 -21.73 12.47
C LEU A 504 3.48 -23.08 11.85
N GLN A 505 2.53 -23.97 11.57
CA GLN A 505 2.80 -25.23 10.87
C GLN A 505 3.19 -24.98 9.42
N ALA A 506 2.59 -23.96 8.77
CA ALA A 506 2.98 -23.55 7.43
C ALA A 506 4.44 -23.05 7.34
N LEU A 507 5.05 -22.68 8.47
CA LEU A 507 6.45 -22.25 8.55
C LEU A 507 7.42 -23.36 8.97
N ARG A 508 6.91 -24.49 9.47
CA ARG A 508 7.76 -25.57 10.03
C ARG A 508 8.44 -26.44 8.98
N ASP A 509 8.11 -26.21 7.73
CA ASP A 509 8.72 -26.83 6.56
C ASP A 509 8.98 -28.34 6.71
N GLU A 510 7.90 -29.11 6.86
CA GLU A 510 7.98 -30.58 6.83
C GLU A 510 8.29 -31.11 5.41
N THR A 511 8.32 -30.22 4.42
CA THR A 511 8.43 -30.49 2.98
C THR A 511 9.74 -30.01 2.35
N MET A 512 10.67 -29.40 3.11
CA MET A 512 11.92 -28.78 2.62
C MET A 512 11.76 -27.72 1.49
N ASN A 513 10.64 -26.99 1.46
CA ASN A 513 10.35 -25.98 0.44
C ASN A 513 11.10 -24.65 0.68
N ASP A 514 12.37 -24.61 0.31
CA ASP A 514 13.19 -23.39 0.32
C ASP A 514 12.49 -22.27 -0.48
N PRO A 515 12.25 -21.08 0.11
CA PRO A 515 11.80 -19.89 -0.62
C PRO A 515 12.51 -19.63 -1.95
N ARG A 516 13.80 -19.97 -2.04
CA ARG A 516 14.61 -19.88 -3.27
C ARG A 516 14.08 -20.73 -4.41
N ASP A 517 13.61 -21.94 -4.13
CA ASP A 517 13.14 -22.85 -5.17
C ASP A 517 11.87 -22.33 -5.83
N ARG A 518 10.97 -21.72 -5.05
CA ARG A 518 9.79 -21.00 -5.58
C ARG A 518 10.17 -19.84 -6.48
N ILE A 519 11.21 -19.09 -6.11
CA ILE A 519 11.71 -17.96 -6.92
C ILE A 519 12.36 -18.49 -8.22
N ALA A 520 13.14 -19.56 -8.13
CA ALA A 520 13.78 -20.19 -9.29
C ALA A 520 12.73 -20.74 -10.28
N ILE A 521 11.67 -21.38 -9.78
CA ILE A 521 10.51 -21.79 -10.58
C ILE A 521 9.94 -20.56 -11.28
N ALA A 522 9.58 -19.52 -10.54
CA ALA A 522 8.97 -18.31 -11.06
C ALA A 522 9.76 -17.67 -12.22
N GLN A 523 11.10 -17.73 -12.19
CA GLN A 523 11.98 -17.13 -13.20
C GLN A 523 12.07 -17.90 -14.53
N THR A 524 11.71 -19.20 -14.56
CA THR A 524 11.66 -19.90 -15.84
C THR A 524 10.44 -19.39 -16.64
N HIS A 525 10.66 -18.80 -17.81
CA HIS A 525 9.63 -18.07 -18.58
C HIS A 525 8.42 -18.92 -19.04
N VAL A 526 8.37 -20.21 -18.71
CA VAL A 526 7.31 -21.16 -19.07
C VAL A 526 6.04 -20.97 -18.23
N PHE A 527 6.03 -20.05 -17.25
CA PHE A 527 4.96 -19.90 -16.26
C PHE A 527 3.96 -18.77 -16.49
N TYR A 528 4.24 -17.82 -17.39
CA TYR A 528 3.34 -16.70 -17.65
C TYR A 528 2.06 -17.16 -18.39
N ARG A 529 0.89 -16.81 -17.87
CA ARG A 529 -0.41 -17.17 -18.45
C ARG A 529 -1.30 -15.93 -18.64
N PRO A 530 -1.23 -15.26 -19.81
CA PRO A 530 -2.01 -14.04 -20.09
C PRO A 530 -3.53 -14.25 -20.02
N SER A 531 -4.00 -15.48 -20.25
CA SER A 531 -5.39 -15.89 -20.10
C SER A 531 -5.95 -15.65 -18.69
N LEU A 532 -5.11 -15.65 -17.65
CA LEU A 532 -5.48 -15.35 -16.27
C LEU A 532 -5.92 -13.90 -16.05
N LEU A 533 -5.71 -13.02 -17.03
CA LEU A 533 -6.20 -11.64 -17.04
C LEU A 533 -7.35 -11.43 -18.03
N GLY A 534 -7.80 -12.50 -18.70
CA GLY A 534 -8.77 -12.40 -19.80
C GLY A 534 -8.21 -11.80 -21.09
N GLN A 535 -6.88 -11.72 -21.24
CA GLN A 535 -6.24 -11.34 -22.50
C GLN A 535 -6.22 -12.55 -23.44
N GLN A 536 -6.48 -12.33 -24.74
CA GLN A 536 -6.26 -13.38 -25.76
C GLN A 536 -4.74 -13.55 -25.96
N PRO A 537 -4.27 -14.81 -26.16
CA PRO A 537 -2.85 -15.11 -26.32
C PRO A 537 -2.22 -14.50 -27.56
#